data_AF-W4GGF3-F1
#
_entry.id   AF-W4GGF3-F1
#
_cell.length_a   1.000
_cell.length_b   1.000
_cell.length_c   1.000
_cell.angle_alpha   90.00
_cell.angle_beta   90.00
_cell.angle_gamma   90.00
#
_symmetry.space_group_name_H-M   'P 1'
#
loop_
_entity.id
_entity.type
_entity.pdbx_description
1 polymer ?
#
loop_
_entity_poly.entity_id
_entity_poly.type
_entity_poly.pdbx_seq_one_letter_code
_entity_poly.pdbx_strand_id
1 'polypeptide(L)'
;MSSPATPRPTNAIVLSWDDFLCPLDQCIVQLLLHASTIGPVFVLCESGALFIEGLCTAYLPGCAQLFSSPQHQSRIQLICAATTLTPAWHGQILQIYLTQQLPVSASYGLVTVGGAGLREGCLALVKYAPVVLPKVLRVL
;
A
#
# COMPACT_ATOMS: atom_id res chain seq x y z
N MET A 1 7.75 -3.70 -62.69
CA MET A 1 8.17 -4.63 -61.63
C MET A 1 8.65 -3.80 -60.45
N SER A 2 7.91 -3.90 -59.33
CA SER A 2 8.22 -3.57 -57.92
C SER A 2 9.11 -2.37 -57.56
N SER A 3 8.48 -1.34 -56.99
CA SER A 3 9.11 -0.28 -56.18
C SER A 3 9.68 -0.86 -54.88
N PRO A 4 10.82 -0.38 -54.36
CA PRO A 4 11.38 -0.88 -53.09
C PRO A 4 10.50 -0.44 -51.93
N ALA A 5 10.00 -1.41 -51.16
CA ALA A 5 9.26 -1.15 -49.94
C ALA A 5 10.18 -0.41 -48.94
N THR A 6 9.84 0.83 -48.61
CA THR A 6 10.45 1.56 -47.49
C THR A 6 10.19 0.78 -46.19
N PRO A 7 11.22 0.45 -45.39
CA PRO A 7 11.03 -0.22 -44.11
C PRO A 7 10.19 0.67 -43.20
N ARG A 8 9.04 0.16 -42.73
CA ARG A 8 8.25 0.81 -41.69
C ARG A 8 9.10 0.91 -40.42
N PRO A 9 9.09 2.04 -39.69
CA PRO A 9 9.72 2.09 -38.38
C PRO A 9 8.93 1.16 -37.45
N THR A 10 9.53 0.04 -37.10
CA THR A 10 9.07 -0.79 -35.99
C THR A 10 9.52 -0.08 -34.72
N ASN A 11 8.65 0.76 -34.16
CA ASN A 11 8.94 1.45 -32.90
C ASN A 11 9.08 0.40 -31.80
N ALA A 12 10.31 0.12 -31.37
CA ALA A 12 10.57 -0.62 -30.15
C ALA A 12 10.62 0.39 -28.99
N ILE A 13 9.65 0.30 -28.08
CA ILE A 13 9.71 1.03 -26.81
C ILE A 13 10.46 0.13 -25.84
N VAL A 14 11.72 0.46 -25.58
CA VAL A 14 12.51 -0.16 -24.52
C VAL A 14 12.31 0.69 -23.27
N LEU A 15 11.49 0.20 -22.34
CA LEU A 15 11.34 0.82 -21.02
C LEU A 15 12.39 0.21 -20.10
N SER A 16 13.33 1.03 -19.62
CA SER A 16 14.19 0.63 -18.51
C SER A 16 13.31 0.50 -17.26
N TRP A 17 13.46 -0.60 -16.52
CA TRP A 17 12.75 -0.79 -15.26
C TRP A 17 13.11 0.30 -14.25
N ASP A 18 14.36 0.76 -14.25
CA ASP A 18 14.83 1.82 -13.34
C ASP A 18 14.12 3.16 -13.58
N ASP A 19 13.86 3.50 -14.85
CA ASP A 19 13.19 4.76 -15.22
C ASP A 19 11.69 4.78 -14.87
N PHE A 20 11.05 3.60 -14.81
CA PHE A 20 9.63 3.47 -14.47
C PHE A 20 9.40 3.32 -12.97
N LEU A 21 10.26 2.56 -12.28
CA LEU A 21 10.09 2.24 -10.86
C LEU A 21 10.51 3.40 -9.95
N CYS A 22 11.50 4.21 -10.34
CA CYS A 22 11.94 5.36 -9.53
C CYS A 22 10.83 6.42 -9.33
N PRO A 23 10.11 6.88 -10.37
CA PRO A 23 8.96 7.77 -10.17
C PRO A 23 7.84 7.13 -9.35
N LEU A 24 7.60 5.82 -9.51
CA LEU A 24 6.60 5.10 -8.74
C LEU A 24 6.96 5.06 -7.25
N ASP A 25 8.21 4.71 -6.93
CA ASP A 25 8.73 4.69 -5.56
C ASP A 25 8.60 6.07 -4.90
N GLN A 26 9.00 7.13 -5.59
CA GLN A 26 8.84 8.50 -5.09
C GLN A 26 7.36 8.86 -4.85
N CYS A 27 6.45 8.50 -5.76
CA CYS A 27 5.02 8.74 -5.60
C CYS A 27 4.46 8.00 -4.36
N ILE A 28 4.84 6.75 -4.16
CA ILE A 28 4.40 5.95 -3.00
C ILE A 28 4.90 6.58 -1.71
N VAL A 29 6.18 6.94 -1.64
CA VAL A 29 6.76 7.59 -0.46
C VAL A 29 6.05 8.91 -0.15
N GLN A 30 5.85 9.77 -1.14
CA GLN A 30 5.14 11.04 -0.97
C GLN A 30 3.71 10.84 -0.49
N LEU A 31 2.98 9.87 -1.04
CA LEU A 31 1.63 9.54 -0.63
C LEU A 31 1.58 9.11 0.83
N LEU A 32 2.47 8.21 1.25
CA LEU A 32 2.53 7.69 2.62
C LEU A 32 2.93 8.79 3.62
N LEU A 33 3.91 9.63 3.27
CA LEU A 33 4.30 10.77 4.09
C LEU A 33 3.14 11.76 4.23
N HIS A 34 2.45 12.10 3.14
CA HIS A 34 1.30 13.00 3.20
C HIS A 34 0.16 12.42 4.04
N ALA A 35 -0.18 11.15 3.84
CA ALA A 35 -1.19 10.47 4.64
C ALA A 35 -0.83 10.46 6.14
N SER A 36 0.47 10.35 6.47
CA SER A 36 0.95 10.37 7.86
C SER A 36 0.76 11.71 8.58
N THR A 37 0.52 12.80 7.83
CA THR A 37 0.17 14.11 8.39
C THR A 37 -1.30 14.19 8.83
N ILE A 38 -2.15 13.33 8.27
CA ILE A 38 -3.58 13.26 8.56
C ILE A 38 -3.84 12.33 9.74
N GLY A 39 -3.06 11.25 9.85
CA GLY A 39 -3.18 10.27 10.92
C GLY A 39 -2.23 9.09 10.74
N PRO A 40 -2.31 8.06 11.60
CA PRO A 40 -1.51 6.86 11.44
C PRO A 40 -1.85 6.13 10.13
N VAL A 41 -0.80 5.67 9.43
CA VAL A 41 -0.89 4.99 8.14
C VAL A 41 -0.45 3.55 8.30
N PHE A 42 -1.23 2.64 7.74
CA PHE A 42 -0.96 1.21 7.76
C PHE A 42 -0.89 0.69 6.34
N VAL A 43 0.24 0.08 6.01
CA VAL A 43 0.49 -0.56 4.72
C VAL A 43 0.38 -2.07 4.93
N LEU A 44 -0.64 -2.67 4.35
CA LEU A 44 -0.89 -4.10 4.43
C LEU A 44 -0.29 -4.80 3.22
N CYS A 45 0.58 -5.77 3.47
CA CYS A 45 1.19 -6.61 2.45
C CYS A 45 0.73 -8.05 2.62
N GLU A 46 0.17 -8.59 1.54
CA GLU A 46 -0.28 -9.97 1.44
C GLU A 46 0.88 -10.99 1.38
N SER A 47 2.10 -10.51 1.11
CA SER A 47 3.32 -11.32 1.11
C SER A 47 4.08 -11.22 2.43
N GLY A 48 4.99 -12.17 2.66
CA GLY A 48 5.84 -12.20 3.86
C GLY A 48 6.86 -11.08 3.91
N ALA A 49 7.28 -10.72 5.14
CA ALA A 49 8.18 -9.60 5.40
C ALA A 49 9.50 -9.68 4.62
N LEU A 50 10.17 -10.85 4.61
CA LEU A 50 11.43 -11.05 3.87
C LEU A 50 11.28 -10.79 2.36
N PHE A 51 10.13 -11.16 1.79
CA PHE A 51 9.87 -10.92 0.37
C PHE A 51 9.67 -9.43 0.10
N ILE A 52 8.90 -8.74 0.95
CA ILE A 52 8.65 -7.31 0.82
C ILE A 52 9.93 -6.49 1.05
N GLU A 53 10.74 -6.85 2.04
CA GLU A 53 12.05 -6.23 2.28
C GLU A 53 12.98 -6.40 1.07
N GLY A 54 13.05 -7.61 0.51
CA GLY A 54 13.81 -7.88 -0.70
C GLY A 54 13.32 -7.06 -1.90
N LEU A 55 12.00 -6.99 -2.10
CA LEU A 55 11.39 -6.21 -3.17
C LEU A 55 11.67 -4.71 -3.01
N CYS A 56 11.48 -4.15 -1.81
CA CYS A 56 11.74 -2.75 -1.55
C CYS A 56 13.23 -2.41 -1.74
N THR A 57 14.13 -3.26 -1.22
CA THR A 57 15.58 -3.02 -1.36
C THR A 57 16.03 -3.08 -2.82
N ALA A 58 15.44 -3.97 -3.63
CA ALA A 58 15.82 -4.14 -5.02
C ALA A 58 15.20 -3.11 -5.97
N TYR A 59 13.95 -2.68 -5.70
CA TYR A 59 13.14 -1.96 -6.69
C TYR A 59 12.48 -0.67 -6.18
N LEU A 60 12.36 -0.49 -4.86
CA LEU A 60 11.69 0.66 -4.24
C LEU A 60 12.53 1.20 -3.07
N PRO A 61 13.75 1.74 -3.34
CA PRO A 61 14.70 2.09 -2.31
C PRO A 61 14.20 3.19 -1.35
N GLY A 62 13.36 4.11 -1.82
CA GLY A 62 12.68 5.11 -1.00
C GLY A 62 11.70 4.49 -0.02
N CYS A 63 10.89 3.52 -0.46
CA CYS A 63 10.04 2.74 0.43
C CYS A 63 10.87 1.95 1.45
N ALA A 64 11.99 1.34 1.04
CA ALA A 64 12.89 0.62 1.95
C ALA A 64 13.44 1.56 3.06
N GLN A 65 13.86 2.77 2.70
CA GLN A 65 14.31 3.78 3.66
C GLN A 65 13.17 4.26 4.57
N LEU A 66 11.98 4.46 4.01
CA LEU A 66 10.80 4.90 4.76
C LEU A 66 10.43 3.89 5.86
N PHE A 67 10.36 2.60 5.52
CA PHE A 67 9.97 1.55 6.45
C PHE A 67 11.06 1.18 7.47
N SER A 68 12.33 1.39 7.12
CA SER A 68 13.46 1.18 8.05
C SER A 68 13.72 2.36 8.99
N SER A 69 13.20 3.55 8.69
CA SER A 69 13.41 4.75 9.52
C SER A 69 12.62 4.71 10.83
N PRO A 70 13.28 4.73 12.01
CA PRO A 70 12.60 4.71 13.30
C PRO A 70 11.63 5.89 13.51
N GLN A 71 11.92 7.04 12.91
CA GLN A 71 11.08 8.24 12.99
C GLN A 71 9.74 8.04 12.27
N HIS A 72 9.73 7.25 11.20
CA HIS A 72 8.52 7.00 10.41
C HIS A 72 7.73 5.81 10.93
N GLN A 73 8.37 4.82 11.55
CA GLN A 73 7.70 3.63 12.10
C GLN A 73 6.62 3.93 13.15
N SER A 74 6.72 5.06 13.87
CA SER A 74 5.68 5.46 14.81
C SER A 74 4.40 5.96 14.14
N ARG A 75 4.45 6.29 12.84
CA ARG A 75 3.32 6.86 12.08
C ARG A 75 2.92 6.05 10.85
N ILE A 76 3.86 5.33 10.26
CA ILE A 76 3.70 4.52 9.06
C ILE A 76 4.15 3.10 9.41
N GLN A 77 3.20 2.17 9.49
CA GLN A 77 3.48 0.79 9.85
C GLN A 77 3.27 -0.13 8.66
N LEU A 78 4.29 -0.91 8.33
CA LEU A 78 4.23 -1.99 7.35
C LEU A 78 3.85 -3.28 8.06
N ILE A 79 2.77 -3.92 7.61
CA ILE A 79 2.27 -5.17 8.18
C ILE A 79 2.23 -6.21 7.07
N CYS A 80 3.07 -7.22 7.21
CA CYS A 80 3.19 -8.32 6.25
C CYS A 80 2.47 -9.57 6.76
N ALA A 81 1.94 -10.37 5.84
CA ALA A 81 1.32 -11.65 6.18
C ALA A 81 2.39 -12.65 6.66
N ALA A 82 2.26 -13.13 7.89
CA ALA A 82 3.13 -14.18 8.44
C ALA A 82 2.71 -15.60 8.00
N THR A 83 1.45 -15.77 7.58
CA THR A 83 0.84 -17.05 7.22
C THR A 83 -0.08 -16.90 6.02
N THR A 84 -0.59 -18.02 5.49
CA THR A 84 -1.60 -18.04 4.43
C THR A 84 -2.76 -17.12 4.76
N LEU A 85 -3.08 -16.22 3.83
CA LEU A 85 -4.14 -15.23 3.98
C LEU A 85 -5.49 -15.93 4.10
N THR A 86 -6.22 -15.62 5.15
CA THR A 86 -7.64 -15.96 5.24
C THR A 86 -8.47 -14.77 4.76
N PRO A 87 -9.71 -14.98 4.28
CA PRO A 87 -10.62 -13.88 3.95
C PRO A 87 -10.84 -12.91 5.12
N ALA A 88 -10.67 -13.39 6.35
CA ALA A 88 -10.79 -12.62 7.58
C ALA A 88 -9.46 -12.04 8.10
N TRP A 89 -8.32 -12.24 7.42
CA TRP A 89 -7.01 -11.79 7.90
C TRP A 89 -6.90 -10.27 7.95
N HIS A 90 -7.28 -9.59 6.86
CA HIS A 90 -7.43 -8.12 6.82
C HIS A 90 -8.36 -7.64 7.95
N GLY A 91 -9.41 -8.43 8.17
CA GLY A 91 -10.30 -8.47 9.32
C GLY A 91 -9.61 -8.25 10.68
N GLN A 92 -8.88 -9.29 11.04
CA GLN A 92 -8.28 -9.46 12.35
C GLN A 92 -7.15 -8.47 12.59
N ILE A 93 -6.35 -8.18 11.56
CA ILE A 93 -5.28 -7.20 11.64
C ILE A 93 -5.86 -5.85 12.02
N LEU A 94 -6.83 -5.34 11.27
CA LEU A 94 -7.43 -4.05 11.57
C LEU A 94 -8.10 -4.04 12.97
N GLN A 95 -8.78 -5.11 13.40
CA GLN A 95 -9.35 -5.20 14.75
C GLN A 95 -8.29 -5.07 15.86
N ILE A 96 -7.16 -5.78 15.74
CA ILE A 96 -6.05 -5.70 16.71
C ILE A 96 -5.58 -4.25 16.83
N TYR A 97 -5.40 -3.55 15.71
CA TYR A 97 -4.92 -2.17 15.74
C TYR A 97 -5.96 -1.18 16.24
N LEU A 98 -7.22 -1.30 15.80
CA LEU A 98 -8.29 -0.42 16.26
C LEU A 98 -8.55 -0.55 17.77
N THR A 99 -8.33 -1.73 18.35
CA THR A 99 -8.58 -1.97 19.79
C THR A 99 -7.36 -1.71 20.67
N GLN A 100 -6.14 -1.87 20.15
CA GLN A 100 -4.92 -1.76 20.97
C GLN A 100 -4.17 -0.43 20.78
N GLN A 101 -4.32 0.25 19.64
CA GLN A 101 -3.48 1.41 19.29
C GLN A 101 -4.26 2.73 19.16
N LEU A 102 -5.59 2.69 19.12
CA LEU A 102 -6.41 3.90 19.02
C LEU A 102 -7.04 4.26 20.37
N PRO A 103 -6.83 5.51 20.86
CA PRO A 103 -7.53 6.03 22.03
C PRO A 103 -9.06 5.93 21.88
N VAL A 104 -9.74 5.37 22.88
CA VAL A 104 -11.20 5.13 22.91
C VAL A 104 -12.02 6.44 22.84
N SER A 105 -11.41 7.59 23.12
CA SER A 105 -12.09 8.88 23.27
C SER A 105 -12.27 9.69 21.98
N ALA A 106 -11.79 9.25 20.81
CA ALA A 106 -11.86 10.03 19.57
C ALA A 106 -12.49 9.25 18.43
N SER A 107 -13.29 9.89 17.58
CA SER A 107 -13.82 9.25 16.36
C SER A 107 -12.78 9.24 15.24
N TYR A 108 -12.46 8.06 14.70
CA TYR A 108 -11.46 7.92 13.62
C TYR A 108 -12.13 7.67 12.28
N GLY A 109 -11.68 8.36 11.23
CA GLY A 109 -12.05 8.04 9.86
C GLY A 109 -11.16 6.90 9.33
N LEU A 110 -11.74 5.75 8.97
CA LEU A 110 -10.99 4.71 8.26
C LEU A 110 -11.09 4.91 6.75
N VAL A 111 -9.93 5.08 6.10
CA VAL A 111 -9.80 5.12 4.64
C VAL A 111 -9.06 3.87 4.19
N THR A 112 -9.70 3.08 3.34
CA THR A 112 -9.10 1.86 2.76
C THR A 112 -8.92 2.03 1.26
N VAL A 113 -7.68 1.91 0.80
CA VAL A 113 -7.31 1.96 -0.61
C VAL A 113 -6.67 0.62 -0.98
N GLY A 114 -7.22 -0.08 -1.97
CA GLY A 114 -6.73 -1.38 -2.42
C GLY A 114 -7.79 -2.25 -3.09
N GLY A 115 -7.49 -3.54 -3.24
CA GLY A 115 -8.35 -4.51 -3.90
C GLY A 115 -9.73 -4.68 -3.24
N ALA A 116 -10.69 -5.27 -3.96
CA ALA A 116 -12.05 -5.50 -3.45
C ALA A 116 -12.06 -6.28 -2.13
N GLY A 117 -11.27 -7.36 -2.02
CA GLY A 117 -11.19 -8.17 -0.81
C GLY A 117 -10.72 -7.39 0.43
N LEU A 118 -9.69 -6.55 0.28
CA LEU A 118 -9.21 -5.67 1.36
C LEU A 118 -10.29 -4.66 1.77
N ARG A 119 -10.94 -4.01 0.80
CA ARG A 119 -11.98 -3.01 1.07
C ARG A 119 -13.18 -3.63 1.77
N GLU A 120 -13.66 -4.78 1.31
CA GLU A 120 -14.77 -5.51 1.93
C GLU A 120 -14.43 -6.01 3.33
N GLY A 121 -13.21 -6.55 3.52
CA GLY A 121 -12.71 -6.95 4.82
C GLY A 121 -12.70 -5.80 5.82
N CYS A 122 -12.10 -4.66 5.45
CA CYS A 122 -12.09 -3.46 6.30
C CYS A 122 -13.50 -2.94 6.62
N LEU A 123 -14.40 -2.91 5.63
CA LEU A 123 -15.78 -2.45 5.83
C LEU A 123 -16.60 -3.37 6.74
N ALA A 124 -16.41 -4.68 6.63
CA ALA A 124 -17.10 -5.65 7.48
C ALA A 124 -16.74 -5.44 8.95
N LEU A 125 -15.48 -5.10 9.24
CA LEU A 125 -14.99 -4.94 10.61
C LEU A 125 -15.38 -3.64 11.28
N VAL A 126 -15.49 -2.54 10.52
CA VAL A 126 -15.82 -1.23 11.10
C VAL A 126 -17.15 -1.30 11.86
N LYS A 127 -18.05 -2.21 11.47
CA LYS A 127 -19.30 -2.51 12.19
C LYS A 127 -19.10 -2.93 13.65
N TYR A 128 -17.94 -3.49 13.99
CA TYR A 128 -17.58 -3.95 15.33
C TYR A 128 -16.68 -2.96 16.07
N ALA A 129 -16.33 -1.82 15.46
CA ALA A 129 -15.50 -0.77 16.04
C ALA A 129 -16.33 0.53 16.16
N PRO A 130 -17.09 0.74 17.25
CA PRO A 130 -18.04 1.86 17.38
C PRO A 130 -17.36 3.24 17.36
N VAL A 131 -16.05 3.28 17.52
CA VAL A 131 -15.21 4.48 17.55
C VAL A 131 -14.74 4.88 16.13
N VAL A 132 -14.99 4.05 15.11
CA VAL A 132 -14.48 4.24 13.75
C VAL A 132 -15.63 4.56 12.78
N LEU A 133 -15.54 5.69 12.09
CA LEU A 133 -16.44 6.06 11.00
C LEU A 133 -15.82 5.62 9.67
N PRO A 134 -16.44 4.69 8.92
CA PRO A 134 -15.88 4.23 7.66
C PRO A 134 -16.03 5.33 6.59
N LYS A 135 -14.93 5.66 5.91
CA LYS A 135 -14.94 6.49 4.70
C LYS A 135 -14.29 5.72 3.55
N VAL A 136 -15.12 5.17 2.67
CA VAL A 136 -14.64 4.44 1.48
C VAL A 136 -14.38 5.45 0.36
N LEU A 137 -13.11 5.61 -0.01
CA LEU A 137 -12.76 6.29 -1.25
C LEU A 137 -12.82 5.28 -2.40
N ARG A 138 -13.76 5.47 -3.32
CA ARG A 138 -13.74 4.76 -4.60
C ARG A 138 -12.83 5.56 -5.53
N VAL A 139 -11.67 4.99 -5.85
CA VAL A 139 -10.87 5.48 -6.97
C VAL A 139 -11.62 5.04 -8.24
N LEU A 140 -12.09 6.01 -9.01
CA LEU A 140 -12.81 5.82 -10.27
C LEU A 140 -11.88 5.30 -11.37
#